data_AF-A0A927V0T6-F1
#
_entry.id   AF-A0A927V0T6-F1
#
_cell.length_a   1.000
_cell.length_b   1.000
_cell.length_c   1.000
_cell.angle_alpha   90.00
_cell.angle_beta   90.00
_cell.angle_gamma   90.00
#
_symmetry.space_group_name_H-M   'P 1'
#
loop_
_entity.id
_entity.type
_entity.pdbx_description
1 polymer ?
#
loop_
_entity_poly.entity_id
_entity_poly.type
_entity_poly.pdbx_seq_one_letter_code
_entity_poly.pdbx_strand_id
1 'polypeptide(L)'
;MTKLIKYWIIILAGLILVCSYPIYMGFSVIYDMATIGTVYKENFPKYIIPYTPIAIAVIAAVILMPLLFKWAEKFAILPASFFSLGVFFVTEWLFESKVIVTSTTKITLESWQMFMCYMPPDGYETRTWKAVDVLMGEYSPTFKLHFYLISVVLIIVILNCLYGFGQVIQTGDKKRLKALIVQSVCTVFFLGLCIFACFTAFFRDGEITVSALSAFLMGLFFIVLGVTAGLYIGSFLLGKKSYLSVFVPSVIASLITLAMYIGEMFLLSGHLYRFGSGIVFDGLPVIVLAPIDILIIVFAGLVSAKICQLLNNQ
;
A
#
# COMPACT_ATOMS: atom_id res chain seq x y z
N MET A 1 18.80 29.31 10.14
CA MET A 1 18.16 28.01 9.84
C MET A 1 18.81 27.41 8.59
N THR A 2 19.53 26.28 8.72
CA THR A 2 20.21 25.62 7.60
C THR A 2 19.17 25.22 6.52
N LYS A 3 19.57 25.22 5.24
CA LYS A 3 18.67 24.88 4.10
C LYS A 3 17.92 23.56 4.33
N LEU A 4 18.58 22.59 4.96
CA LEU A 4 18.02 21.28 5.32
C LEU A 4 16.92 21.37 6.40
N ILE A 5 17.08 22.19 7.45
CA ILE A 5 16.04 22.37 8.47
C ILE A 5 14.81 23.04 7.86
N LYS A 6 15.00 24.04 6.98
CA LYS A 6 13.88 24.68 6.27
C LYS A 6 13.09 23.65 5.45
N TYR A 7 13.81 22.77 4.75
CA TYR A 7 13.20 21.69 3.97
C TYR A 7 12.34 20.77 4.84
N TRP A 8 12.86 20.25 5.95
CA TRP A 8 12.10 19.36 6.84
C TRP A 8 10.87 20.01 7.45
N ILE A 9 10.93 21.31 7.80
CA ILE A 9 9.77 22.04 8.31
C ILE A 9 8.67 22.16 7.24
N ILE A 10 9.05 22.47 5.99
CA ILE A 10 8.10 22.57 4.87
C ILE A 10 7.47 21.20 4.59
N ILE A 11 8.27 20.13 4.56
CA ILE A 11 7.76 18.76 4.38
C ILE A 11 6.83 18.36 5.52
N LEU A 12 7.18 18.66 6.76
CA LEU A 12 6.33 18.35 7.92
C LEU A 12 5.00 19.09 7.83
N ALA A 13 5.00 20.39 7.48
CA ALA A 13 3.77 21.16 7.31
C ALA A 13 2.89 20.59 6.18
N GLY A 14 3.51 20.23 5.04
CA GLY A 14 2.80 19.59 3.93
C GLY A 14 2.22 18.22 4.29
N LEU A 15 2.97 17.40 5.04
CA LEU A 15 2.49 16.10 5.52
C LEU A 15 1.34 16.25 6.51
N ILE A 16 1.41 17.18 7.47
CA ILE A 16 0.30 17.44 8.40
C ILE A 16 -0.96 17.83 7.61
N LEU A 17 -0.84 18.66 6.57
CA LEU A 17 -1.97 19.04 5.72
C LEU A 17 -2.57 17.84 4.97
N VAL A 18 -1.74 17.06 4.28
CA VAL A 18 -2.19 15.91 3.47
C VAL A 18 -2.73 14.77 4.34
N CYS A 19 -2.14 14.57 5.53
CA CYS A 19 -2.55 13.54 6.48
C CYS A 19 -3.67 14.01 7.44
N SER A 20 -4.15 15.24 7.32
CA SER A 20 -5.18 15.79 8.21
C SER A 20 -6.44 14.91 8.25
N TYR A 21 -6.92 14.45 7.10
CA TYR A 21 -8.09 13.58 7.02
C TYR A 21 -7.86 12.20 7.66
N PRO A 22 -6.83 11.40 7.29
CA PRO A 22 -6.55 10.14 7.98
C PRO A 22 -6.35 10.28 9.49
N ILE A 23 -5.68 11.35 9.95
CA ILE A 23 -5.46 11.60 11.38
C ILE A 23 -6.76 11.94 12.09
N TYR A 24 -7.57 12.83 11.51
CA TYR A 24 -8.88 13.19 12.04
C TYR A 24 -9.76 11.94 12.19
N MET A 25 -9.80 11.09 11.15
CA MET A 25 -10.56 9.85 11.19
C MET A 25 -10.10 8.95 12.35
N GLY A 26 -8.79 8.72 12.49
CA GLY A 26 -8.27 7.90 13.59
C GLY A 26 -8.55 8.50 14.98
N PHE A 27 -8.55 9.83 15.11
CA PHE A 27 -8.97 10.50 16.34
C PHE A 27 -10.45 10.25 16.64
N SER A 28 -11.33 10.41 15.66
CA SER A 28 -12.78 10.15 15.80
C SER A 28 -13.04 8.72 16.26
N VAL A 29 -12.32 7.73 15.72
CA VAL A 29 -12.41 6.33 16.16
C VAL A 29 -12.08 6.18 17.65
N ILE A 30 -10.97 6.76 18.09
CA ILE A 30 -10.53 6.69 19.49
C ILE A 30 -11.51 7.43 20.40
N TYR A 31 -12.02 8.57 19.96
CA TYR A 31 -12.97 9.39 20.71
C TYR A 31 -14.31 8.66 20.90
N ASP A 32 -14.89 8.12 19.84
CA ASP A 32 -16.14 7.35 19.90
C ASP A 32 -15.97 6.11 20.78
N MET A 33 -14.83 5.41 20.67
CA MET A 33 -14.52 4.30 21.57
C MET A 33 -14.40 4.72 23.04
N ALA A 34 -13.77 5.86 23.32
CA ALA A 34 -13.58 6.31 24.70
C ALA A 34 -14.87 6.83 25.35
N THR A 35 -15.78 7.39 24.56
CA THR A 35 -17.00 8.05 25.06
C THR A 35 -18.23 7.16 24.99
N ILE A 36 -18.40 6.40 23.91
CA ILE A 36 -19.58 5.58 23.63
C ILE A 36 -19.28 4.10 23.87
N GLY A 37 -18.01 3.69 23.86
CA GLY A 37 -17.61 2.28 24.00
C GLY A 37 -17.82 1.46 22.72
N THR A 38 -18.32 2.09 21.65
CA THR A 38 -18.56 1.49 20.34
C THR A 38 -18.41 2.55 19.25
N VAL A 39 -18.05 2.13 18.03
CA VAL A 39 -17.98 3.01 16.86
C VAL A 39 -19.14 2.69 15.92
N TYR A 40 -20.00 3.67 15.63
CA TYR A 40 -21.15 3.48 14.75
C TYR A 40 -20.73 3.43 13.27
N LYS A 41 -21.36 2.52 12.51
CA LYS A 41 -21.18 2.35 11.05
C LYS A 41 -21.32 3.66 10.28
N GLU A 42 -22.32 4.45 10.63
CA GLU A 42 -22.70 5.68 9.92
C GLU A 42 -21.65 6.79 10.07
N ASN A 43 -20.92 6.76 11.19
CA ASN A 43 -19.78 7.66 11.45
C ASN A 43 -18.49 7.13 10.81
N PHE A 44 -18.52 5.93 10.23
CA PHE A 44 -17.36 5.24 9.66
C PHE A 44 -17.47 5.14 8.12
N PRO A 45 -17.04 6.18 7.37
CA PRO A 45 -16.89 6.04 5.93
C PRO A 45 -15.87 4.93 5.63
N LYS A 46 -16.29 3.98 4.78
CA LYS A 46 -15.53 2.83 4.25
C LYS A 46 -14.03 3.13 4.15
N TYR A 47 -13.21 2.58 5.06
CA TYR A 47 -11.76 2.68 4.97
C TYR A 47 -11.12 1.30 5.16
N ILE A 48 -10.31 0.93 4.17
CA ILE A 48 -9.80 -0.44 3.93
C ILE A 48 -8.26 -0.49 3.99
N ILE A 49 -7.60 0.64 4.18
CA ILE A 49 -6.14 0.68 4.37
C ILE A 49 -5.86 1.42 5.68
N PRO A 50 -4.86 0.97 6.47
CA PRO A 50 -4.47 1.61 7.73
C PRO A 50 -3.78 2.97 7.49
N TYR A 51 -4.47 3.92 6.87
CA TYR A 51 -3.93 5.22 6.52
C TYR A 51 -3.63 6.09 7.73
N THR A 52 -4.36 5.93 8.84
CA THR A 52 -4.00 6.61 10.09
C THR A 52 -2.65 6.08 10.62
N PRO A 53 -2.45 4.75 10.78
CA PRO A 53 -1.12 4.19 11.07
C PRO A 53 -0.03 4.60 10.07
N ILE A 54 -0.29 4.57 8.76
CA ILE A 54 0.68 5.03 7.74
C ILE A 54 1.03 6.50 7.93
N ALA A 55 0.02 7.36 8.13
CA ALA A 55 0.22 8.80 8.33
C ALA A 55 1.07 9.07 9.58
N ILE A 56 0.74 8.43 10.70
CA ILE A 56 1.49 8.54 11.96
C ILE A 56 2.93 8.05 11.74
N ALA A 57 3.13 6.91 11.08
CA ALA A 57 4.44 6.35 10.79
C ALA A 57 5.31 7.27 9.93
N VAL A 58 4.76 7.88 8.87
CA VAL A 58 5.49 8.79 7.98
C VAL A 58 5.82 10.10 8.71
N ILE A 59 4.87 10.69 9.43
CA ILE A 59 5.09 11.93 10.19
C ILE A 59 6.16 11.72 11.26
N ALA A 60 6.07 10.64 12.03
CA ALA A 60 7.04 10.33 13.07
C ALA A 60 8.45 10.19 12.49
N ALA A 61 8.59 9.50 11.36
CA ALA A 61 9.88 9.37 10.68
C ALA A 61 10.41 10.71 10.17
N VAL A 62 9.57 11.58 9.60
CA VAL A 62 9.96 12.93 9.16
C VAL A 62 10.42 13.81 10.32
N ILE A 63 9.77 13.74 11.48
CA ILE A 63 10.19 14.46 12.69
C ILE A 63 11.57 13.97 13.14
N LEU A 64 11.85 12.67 13.01
CA LEU A 64 13.13 12.06 13.39
C LEU A 64 14.25 12.30 12.36
N MET A 65 13.91 12.57 11.09
CA MET A 65 14.87 12.72 9.99
C MET A 65 15.99 13.73 10.24
N PRO A 66 15.74 14.97 10.74
CA PRO A 66 16.82 15.92 11.03
C PRO A 66 17.88 15.38 12.00
N LEU A 67 17.50 14.52 12.94
CA LEU A 67 18.42 13.86 13.86
C LEU A 67 19.20 12.74 13.16
N LEU A 68 18.50 11.89 12.41
CA LEU A 68 19.12 10.78 11.68
C LEU A 68 20.11 11.28 10.64
N PHE A 69 19.82 12.39 9.96
CA PHE A 69 20.73 13.02 9.01
C PHE A 69 22.03 13.50 9.66
N LYS A 70 22.01 13.89 10.94
CA LYS A 70 23.22 14.27 11.68
C LYS A 70 24.06 13.05 12.08
N TRP A 71 23.42 11.92 12.37
CA TRP A 71 24.08 10.76 12.98
C TRP A 71 24.50 9.70 11.95
N ALA A 72 23.64 9.41 10.99
CA ALA A 72 23.81 8.32 10.03
C ALA A 72 24.04 8.81 8.59
N GLU A 73 23.86 10.11 8.33
CA GLU A 73 24.06 10.77 7.03
C GLU A 73 23.49 9.96 5.84
N LYS A 74 24.35 9.31 5.06
CA LYS A 74 24.03 8.49 3.87
C LYS A 74 23.21 7.24 4.18
N PHE A 75 23.21 6.78 5.42
CA PHE A 75 22.49 5.59 5.87
C PHE A 75 21.19 5.91 6.59
N ALA A 76 20.85 7.19 6.80
CA ALA A 76 19.71 7.59 7.61
C ALA A 76 18.35 7.07 7.11
N ILE A 77 18.22 6.68 5.84
CA ILE A 77 17.01 6.03 5.32
C ILE A 77 16.72 4.67 5.97
N LEU A 78 17.75 3.86 6.27
CA LEU A 78 17.56 2.54 6.87
C LEU A 78 16.94 2.60 8.28
N PRO A 79 17.54 3.31 9.26
CA PRO A 79 16.93 3.44 10.59
C PRO A 79 15.60 4.20 10.53
N ALA A 80 15.42 5.15 9.61
CA ALA A 80 14.13 5.82 9.42
C ALA A 80 13.03 4.84 8.96
N SER A 81 13.34 3.97 8.00
CA SER A 81 12.41 2.93 7.53
C SER A 81 12.08 1.94 8.63
N PHE A 82 13.07 1.40 9.35
CA PHE A 82 12.81 0.49 10.48
C PHE A 82 11.98 1.14 11.57
N PHE A 83 12.30 2.38 11.95
CA PHE A 83 11.53 3.15 12.92
C PHE A 83 10.08 3.36 12.45
N SER A 84 9.89 3.81 11.20
CA SER A 84 8.56 4.07 10.66
C SER A 84 7.71 2.81 10.58
N LEU A 85 8.28 1.69 10.14
CA LEU A 85 7.59 0.40 10.13
C LEU A 85 7.23 -0.07 11.54
N GLY A 86 8.12 0.13 12.52
CA GLY A 86 7.82 -0.14 13.93
C GLY A 86 6.65 0.70 14.43
N VAL A 87 6.65 2.01 14.16
CA VAL A 87 5.54 2.92 14.49
C VAL A 87 4.25 2.47 13.81
N PHE A 88 4.31 2.07 12.54
CA PHE A 88 3.15 1.57 11.79
C PHE A 88 2.54 0.34 12.48
N PHE A 89 3.32 -0.71 12.73
CA PHE A 89 2.80 -1.94 13.34
C PHE A 89 2.32 -1.73 14.78
N VAL A 90 3.01 -0.91 15.57
CA VAL A 90 2.56 -0.57 16.95
C VAL A 90 1.25 0.21 16.90
N THR A 91 1.14 1.20 16.00
CA THR A 91 -0.09 2.00 15.88
C THR A 91 -1.24 1.13 15.41
N GLU A 92 -1.03 0.29 14.39
CA GLU A 92 -2.03 -0.64 13.89
C GLU A 92 -2.51 -1.58 15.01
N TRP A 93 -1.57 -2.21 15.73
CA TRP A 93 -1.90 -3.08 16.85
C TRP A 93 -2.72 -2.38 17.95
N LEU A 94 -2.41 -1.11 18.25
CA LEU A 94 -3.16 -0.31 19.22
C LEU A 94 -4.58 0.01 18.73
N PHE A 95 -4.75 0.34 17.46
CA PHE A 95 -6.07 0.58 16.86
C PHE A 95 -6.90 -0.71 16.87
N GLU A 96 -6.31 -1.84 16.48
CA GLU A 96 -6.96 -3.15 16.51
C GLU A 96 -7.40 -3.54 17.92
N SER A 97 -6.54 -3.31 18.92
CA SER A 97 -6.84 -3.70 20.31
C SER A 97 -7.93 -2.85 20.97
N LYS A 98 -8.16 -1.61 20.51
CA LYS A 98 -9.07 -0.66 21.15
C LYS A 98 -10.45 -0.60 20.55
N VAL A 99 -10.63 -0.97 19.28
CA VAL A 99 -11.91 -0.84 18.62
C VAL A 99 -12.60 -2.20 18.64
N ILE A 100 -13.66 -2.33 19.43
CA ILE A 100 -14.52 -3.51 19.48
C ILE A 100 -15.94 -3.00 19.26
N VAL A 101 -16.49 -3.20 18.05
CA VAL A 101 -17.83 -2.71 17.71
C VAL A 101 -18.86 -3.78 18.06
N THR A 102 -19.91 -3.43 18.79
CA THR A 102 -21.02 -4.34 19.09
C THR A 102 -22.33 -3.67 18.73
N SER A 103 -23.13 -4.32 17.89
CA SER A 103 -24.57 -4.06 17.82
C SER A 103 -25.26 -5.40 17.56
N THR A 104 -25.93 -5.91 18.61
CA THR A 104 -26.75 -7.14 18.68
C THR A 104 -26.10 -8.50 18.35
N THR A 105 -24.95 -8.54 17.67
CA THR A 105 -24.02 -9.69 17.61
C THR A 105 -22.59 -9.15 17.78
N LYS A 106 -21.76 -9.85 18.57
CA LYS A 106 -20.38 -9.41 18.86
C LYS A 106 -19.49 -9.68 17.65
N ILE A 107 -19.19 -8.65 16.84
CA ILE A 107 -18.29 -8.76 15.69
C ILE A 107 -17.07 -7.86 15.92
N THR A 108 -15.86 -8.40 15.78
CA THR A 108 -14.62 -7.63 16.02
C THR A 108 -14.41 -6.52 14.97
N LEU A 109 -13.63 -5.47 15.28
CA LEU A 109 -13.25 -4.43 14.29
C LEU A 109 -12.66 -5.05 13.01
N GLU A 110 -11.95 -6.15 13.14
CA GLU A 110 -11.38 -6.87 12.02
C GLU A 110 -12.44 -7.41 11.06
N SER A 111 -13.52 -7.99 11.61
CA SER A 111 -14.68 -8.41 10.83
C SER A 111 -15.41 -7.21 10.20
N TRP A 112 -15.33 -6.03 10.82
CA TRP A 112 -15.87 -4.78 10.29
C TRP A 112 -15.05 -4.20 9.12
N GLN A 113 -13.72 -4.23 9.24
CA GLN A 113 -12.79 -3.89 8.16
C GLN A 113 -12.98 -4.84 6.97
N MET A 114 -13.23 -6.13 7.21
CA MET A 114 -13.65 -7.10 6.18
C MET A 114 -15.00 -6.73 5.56
N PHE A 115 -16.01 -6.41 6.37
CA PHE A 115 -17.37 -6.12 5.90
C PHE A 115 -17.43 -4.90 4.95
N MET A 116 -16.66 -3.85 5.23
CA MET A 116 -16.59 -2.64 4.39
C MET A 116 -15.84 -2.85 3.07
N CYS A 117 -15.02 -3.90 2.96
CA CYS A 117 -14.38 -4.32 1.70
C CYS A 117 -15.34 -5.04 0.74
N TYR A 118 -16.49 -5.47 1.24
CA TYR A 118 -17.19 -6.57 0.62
C TYR A 118 -18.53 -6.21 -0.01
N MET A 119 -19.41 -5.43 0.65
CA MET A 119 -20.74 -5.11 0.12
C MET A 119 -21.33 -3.76 0.59
N PRO A 120 -22.26 -3.15 -0.17
CA PRO A 120 -23.18 -2.14 0.35
C PRO A 120 -24.08 -2.74 1.46
N PRO A 121 -24.51 -1.93 2.45
CA PRO A 121 -25.30 -2.38 3.61
C PRO A 121 -26.58 -3.15 3.29
N ASP A 122 -27.19 -2.97 2.13
CA ASP A 122 -28.57 -3.40 1.87
C ASP A 122 -28.68 -4.75 1.13
N GLY A 123 -27.56 -5.41 0.81
CA GLY A 123 -27.54 -6.60 -0.06
C GLY A 123 -27.53 -7.96 0.65
N TYR A 124 -27.36 -8.01 1.98
CA TYR A 124 -27.13 -9.27 2.71
C TYR A 124 -28.42 -10.08 2.97
N GLU A 125 -29.59 -9.44 2.95
CA GLU A 125 -30.84 -10.09 3.39
C GLU A 125 -31.47 -11.05 2.36
N THR A 126 -31.01 -11.05 1.10
CA THR A 126 -31.73 -11.74 0.01
C THR A 126 -30.96 -12.85 -0.69
N ARG A 127 -29.73 -13.21 -0.29
CA ARG A 127 -28.90 -14.15 -1.05
C ARG A 127 -28.33 -15.30 -0.22
N THR A 128 -28.56 -16.53 -0.69
CA THR A 128 -28.21 -17.82 -0.07
C THR A 128 -27.01 -18.49 -0.75
N TRP A 129 -25.82 -17.86 -0.79
CA TRP A 129 -24.64 -18.44 -1.46
C TRP A 129 -23.32 -18.37 -0.66
N LYS A 130 -22.56 -19.47 -0.72
CA LYS A 130 -21.23 -19.74 -0.10
C LYS A 130 -20.12 -18.72 -0.41
N ALA A 131 -20.21 -17.94 -1.49
CA ALA A 131 -19.18 -16.93 -1.80
C ALA A 131 -19.18 -15.83 -0.74
N VAL A 132 -20.37 -15.40 -0.30
CA VAL A 132 -20.52 -14.48 0.84
C VAL A 132 -19.94 -15.10 2.12
N ASP A 133 -20.08 -16.41 2.37
CA ASP A 133 -19.48 -17.08 3.53
C ASP A 133 -17.94 -17.22 3.43
N VAL A 134 -17.39 -17.44 2.23
CA VAL A 134 -15.94 -17.48 1.95
C VAL A 134 -15.31 -16.09 2.10
N LEU A 135 -16.10 -15.05 1.88
CA LEU A 135 -15.70 -13.65 1.87
C LEU A 135 -16.09 -12.89 3.16
N MET A 136 -17.03 -13.45 3.94
CA MET A 136 -17.29 -13.18 5.35
C MET A 136 -16.45 -14.08 6.26
N GLY A 137 -15.49 -14.82 5.68
CA GLY A 137 -14.78 -15.96 6.27
C GLY A 137 -14.47 -15.82 7.76
N GLU A 138 -14.60 -16.94 8.47
CA GLU A 138 -14.12 -17.05 9.84
C GLU A 138 -12.70 -16.46 9.92
N TYR A 139 -12.60 -15.44 10.77
CA TYR A 139 -11.44 -14.60 10.99
C TYR A 139 -10.10 -15.34 10.83
N SER A 140 -9.23 -14.81 9.96
CA SER A 140 -7.81 -15.18 9.89
C SER A 140 -6.94 -13.94 9.80
N PRO A 141 -5.95 -13.76 10.70
CA PRO A 141 -4.98 -12.65 10.62
C PRO A 141 -4.24 -12.57 9.28
N THR A 142 -4.21 -13.67 8.51
CA THR A 142 -3.61 -13.72 7.17
C THR A 142 -4.29 -12.80 6.16
N PHE A 143 -5.55 -12.42 6.40
CA PHE A 143 -6.32 -11.49 5.55
C PHE A 143 -5.62 -10.12 5.41
N LYS A 144 -4.90 -9.67 6.45
CA LYS A 144 -4.25 -8.36 6.47
C LYS A 144 -2.96 -8.30 5.66
N LEU A 145 -2.42 -9.44 5.24
CA LEU A 145 -1.15 -9.52 4.52
C LEU A 145 -1.19 -8.70 3.21
N HIS A 146 -2.35 -8.68 2.53
CA HIS A 146 -2.60 -7.86 1.35
C HIS A 146 -2.37 -6.36 1.65
N PHE A 147 -3.01 -5.85 2.71
CA PHE A 147 -2.94 -4.44 3.08
C PHE A 147 -1.60 -4.06 3.68
N TYR A 148 -1.01 -4.92 4.52
CA TYR A 148 0.32 -4.69 5.09
C TYR A 148 1.39 -4.61 4.01
N LEU A 149 1.32 -5.42 2.95
CA LEU A 149 2.24 -5.29 1.82
C LEU A 149 2.14 -3.91 1.18
N ILE A 150 0.91 -3.45 0.88
CA ILE A 150 0.65 -2.12 0.32
C ILE A 150 1.20 -1.03 1.25
N SER A 151 0.89 -1.09 2.55
CA SER A 151 1.33 -0.12 3.56
C SER A 151 2.85 -0.07 3.68
N VAL A 152 3.53 -1.21 3.76
CA VAL A 152 5.00 -1.29 3.86
C VAL A 152 5.66 -0.68 2.64
N VAL A 153 5.21 -1.04 1.43
CA VAL A 153 5.76 -0.48 0.18
C VAL A 153 5.54 1.04 0.18
N LEU A 154 4.32 1.50 0.47
CA LEU A 154 3.97 2.92 0.47
C LEU A 154 4.82 3.74 1.46
N ILE A 155 4.98 3.27 2.70
CA ILE A 155 5.82 3.92 3.72
C ILE A 155 7.26 4.05 3.24
N ILE A 156 7.85 2.94 2.79
CA ILE A 156 9.27 2.91 2.39
C ILE A 156 9.52 3.83 1.18
N VAL A 157 8.65 3.80 0.17
CA VAL A 157 8.85 4.61 -1.04
C VAL A 157 8.63 6.10 -0.78
N ILE A 158 7.65 6.48 0.05
CA ILE A 158 7.45 7.87 0.46
C ILE A 158 8.67 8.37 1.23
N LEU A 159 9.15 7.60 2.22
CA LEU A 159 10.33 7.98 2.99
C LEU A 159 11.57 8.11 2.11
N ASN A 160 11.74 7.23 1.12
CA ASN A 160 12.86 7.34 0.18
C ASN A 160 12.80 8.62 -0.66
N CYS A 161 11.61 9.01 -1.13
CA CYS A 161 11.44 10.26 -1.86
C CYS A 161 11.83 11.47 -0.99
N LEU A 162 11.29 11.55 0.23
CA LEU A 162 11.57 12.64 1.16
C LEU A 162 13.05 12.69 1.58
N TYR A 163 13.61 11.53 1.94
CA TYR A 163 15.02 11.38 2.26
C TYR A 163 15.91 11.77 1.07
N GLY A 164 15.61 11.24 -0.12
CA GLY A 164 16.42 11.43 -1.32
C GLY A 164 16.51 12.90 -1.71
N PHE A 165 15.40 13.63 -1.71
CA PHE A 165 15.43 15.08 -1.95
C PHE A 165 16.17 15.83 -0.84
N GLY A 166 16.00 15.44 0.42
CA GLY A 166 16.79 15.98 1.54
C GLY A 166 18.30 15.79 1.34
N GLN A 167 18.72 14.61 0.85
CA GLN A 167 20.12 14.30 0.55
C GLN A 167 20.65 15.14 -0.60
N VAL A 168 19.88 15.35 -1.67
CA VAL A 168 20.27 16.23 -2.79
C VAL A 168 20.44 17.68 -2.30
N ILE A 169 19.57 18.15 -1.40
CA ILE A 169 19.66 19.51 -0.83
C ILE A 169 20.89 19.66 0.07
N GLN A 170 21.23 18.63 0.85
CA GLN A 170 22.38 18.66 1.76
C GLN A 170 23.72 18.56 1.01
N THR A 171 23.82 17.64 0.06
CA THR A 171 25.09 17.29 -0.62
C THR A 171 25.30 18.05 -1.93
N GLY A 172 24.23 18.55 -2.55
CA GLY A 172 24.26 19.15 -3.88
C GLY A 172 24.41 18.14 -5.04
N ASP A 173 24.57 16.84 -4.75
CA ASP A 173 24.73 15.80 -5.78
C ASP A 173 23.40 15.50 -6.46
N LYS A 174 23.31 15.84 -7.75
CA LYS A 174 22.11 15.65 -8.57
C LYS A 174 22.05 14.31 -9.30
N LYS A 175 23.01 13.40 -9.11
CA LYS A 175 23.05 12.10 -9.82
C LYS A 175 21.74 11.31 -9.67
N ARG A 176 21.14 11.31 -8.48
CA ARG A 176 19.89 10.58 -8.20
C ARG A 176 18.62 11.40 -8.48
N LEU A 177 18.73 12.66 -8.88
CA LEU A 177 17.60 13.58 -8.94
C LEU A 177 16.51 13.10 -9.91
N LYS A 178 16.88 12.70 -11.13
CA LYS A 178 15.91 12.21 -12.13
C LYS A 178 15.18 10.95 -11.64
N ALA A 179 15.92 10.03 -11.04
CA ALA A 179 15.36 8.82 -10.47
C ALA A 179 14.37 9.10 -9.34
N LEU A 180 14.69 10.04 -8.46
CA LEU A 180 13.81 10.47 -7.38
C LEU A 180 12.54 11.15 -7.92
N ILE A 181 12.64 11.93 -9.00
CA ILE A 181 11.46 12.52 -9.65
C ILE A 181 10.55 11.41 -10.20
N VAL A 182 11.10 10.47 -10.96
CA VAL A 182 10.31 9.36 -11.54
C VAL A 182 9.70 8.50 -10.45
N GLN A 183 10.47 8.17 -9.40
CA GLN A 183 9.96 7.44 -8.24
C GLN A 183 8.84 8.23 -7.55
N SER A 184 8.96 9.54 -7.38
CA SER A 184 7.93 10.36 -6.73
C SER A 184 6.63 10.41 -7.53
N VAL A 185 6.72 10.53 -8.86
CA VAL A 185 5.55 10.45 -9.75
C VAL A 185 4.87 9.09 -9.60
N CYS A 186 5.65 8.00 -9.59
CA CYS A 186 5.13 6.65 -9.42
C CYS A 186 4.48 6.45 -8.03
N THR A 187 5.12 6.94 -6.97
CA THR A 187 4.59 6.91 -5.59
C THR A 187 3.28 7.68 -5.47
N VAL A 188 3.18 8.88 -6.06
CA VAL A 188 1.94 9.68 -6.04
C VAL A 188 0.83 8.97 -6.81
N PHE A 189 1.16 8.38 -7.98
CA PHE A 189 0.19 7.61 -8.74
C PHE A 189 -0.28 6.37 -7.98
N PHE A 190 0.63 5.64 -7.33
CA PHE A 190 0.31 4.50 -6.49
C PHE A 190 -0.57 4.88 -5.30
N LEU A 191 -0.23 5.96 -4.58
CA LEU A 191 -1.06 6.49 -3.49
C LEU A 191 -2.45 6.89 -3.98
N GLY A 192 -2.54 7.55 -5.14
CA GLY A 192 -3.80 7.92 -5.77
C GLY A 192 -4.67 6.70 -6.08
N LEU A 193 -4.08 5.64 -6.62
CA LEU A 193 -4.79 4.37 -6.85
C LEU A 193 -5.20 3.69 -5.54
N CYS A 194 -4.39 3.76 -4.48
CA CYS A 194 -4.79 3.26 -3.15
C CYS A 194 -6.01 4.00 -2.62
N ILE A 195 -5.99 5.33 -2.66
CA ILE A 195 -7.12 6.17 -2.22
C ILE A 195 -8.36 5.84 -3.04
N PHE A 196 -8.20 5.75 -4.36
CA PHE A 196 -9.30 5.42 -5.26
C PHE A 196 -9.87 4.01 -5.00
N ALA A 197 -8.99 3.02 -4.76
CA ALA A 197 -9.39 1.67 -4.35
C ALA A 197 -10.17 1.68 -3.03
N CYS A 198 -9.85 2.56 -2.08
CA CYS A 198 -10.59 2.63 -0.81
C CYS A 198 -12.00 3.19 -0.98
N PHE A 199 -12.20 4.16 -1.87
CA PHE A 199 -13.53 4.72 -2.12
C PHE A 199 -14.39 3.84 -3.02
N THR A 200 -13.77 3.06 -3.92
CA THR A 200 -14.49 2.34 -4.97
C THR A 200 -14.45 0.83 -4.84
N ALA A 201 -13.46 0.28 -4.10
CA ALA A 201 -13.02 -1.12 -4.11
C ALA A 201 -13.18 -1.75 -5.50
N PHE A 202 -12.77 -0.97 -6.50
CA PHE A 202 -12.97 -1.13 -7.94
C PHE A 202 -14.22 -1.92 -8.35
N PHE A 203 -15.36 -1.42 -7.83
CA PHE A 203 -16.75 -1.72 -8.14
C PHE A 203 -17.08 -3.22 -8.25
N ARG A 204 -16.87 -3.91 -7.12
CA ARG A 204 -17.26 -5.30 -6.88
C ARG A 204 -18.73 -5.44 -6.48
N ASP A 205 -19.39 -6.46 -7.02
CA ASP A 205 -20.78 -6.84 -6.72
C ASP A 205 -20.88 -8.08 -5.80
N GLY A 206 -19.75 -8.51 -5.21
CA GLY A 206 -19.63 -9.74 -4.41
C GLY A 206 -19.32 -11.01 -5.24
N GLU A 207 -19.08 -10.87 -6.55
CA GLU A 207 -18.71 -11.96 -7.44
C GLU A 207 -17.18 -12.10 -7.57
N ILE A 208 -16.70 -13.35 -7.73
CA ILE A 208 -15.27 -13.64 -7.99
C ILE A 208 -14.87 -13.21 -9.40
N THR A 209 -15.80 -13.27 -10.35
CA THR A 209 -15.58 -12.80 -11.73
C THR A 209 -15.92 -11.33 -11.80
N VAL A 210 -14.94 -10.51 -12.15
CA VAL A 210 -15.07 -9.05 -12.12
C VAL A 210 -15.34 -8.47 -13.51
N SER A 211 -15.93 -7.28 -13.56
CA SER A 211 -16.14 -6.56 -14.82
C SER A 211 -14.80 -6.22 -15.48
N ALA A 212 -14.80 -6.03 -16.81
CA ALA A 212 -13.59 -5.70 -17.56
C ALA A 212 -12.90 -4.42 -17.05
N LEU A 213 -13.68 -3.42 -16.60
CA LEU A 213 -13.15 -2.20 -16.01
C LEU A 213 -12.45 -2.47 -14.67
N SER A 214 -13.06 -3.30 -13.82
CA SER A 214 -12.47 -3.70 -12.54
C SER A 214 -11.18 -4.51 -12.74
N ALA A 215 -11.20 -5.49 -13.66
CA ALA A 215 -10.03 -6.26 -14.06
C ALA A 215 -8.87 -5.36 -14.53
N PHE A 216 -9.16 -4.37 -15.39
CA PHE A 216 -8.15 -3.43 -15.84
C PHE A 216 -7.56 -2.60 -14.70
N LEU A 217 -8.40 -2.06 -13.81
CA LEU A 217 -7.95 -1.25 -12.68
C LEU A 217 -7.16 -2.06 -11.65
N MET A 218 -7.55 -3.31 -11.39
CA MET A 218 -6.82 -4.24 -10.55
C MET A 218 -5.45 -4.60 -11.15
N GLY A 219 -5.40 -4.96 -12.43
CA GLY A 219 -4.14 -5.24 -13.13
C GLY A 219 -3.21 -4.02 -13.13
N LEU A 220 -3.75 -2.83 -13.39
CA LEU A 220 -3.01 -1.57 -13.30
C LEU A 220 -2.46 -1.33 -11.89
N PHE A 221 -3.27 -1.53 -10.85
CA PHE A 221 -2.85 -1.41 -9.45
C PHE A 221 -1.65 -2.31 -9.14
N PHE A 222 -1.73 -3.58 -9.55
CA PHE A 222 -0.71 -4.59 -9.29
C PHE A 222 0.61 -4.29 -10.02
N ILE A 223 0.52 -3.80 -11.26
CA ILE A 223 1.67 -3.34 -12.04
C ILE A 223 2.32 -2.13 -11.37
N VAL A 224 1.53 -1.13 -11.00
CA VAL A 224 2.03 0.11 -10.39
C VAL A 224 2.69 -0.16 -9.04
N LEU A 225 2.12 -1.03 -8.21
CA LEU A 225 2.73 -1.48 -6.96
C LEU A 225 4.12 -2.08 -7.22
N GLY A 226 4.21 -3.06 -8.13
CA GLY A 226 5.47 -3.72 -8.47
C GLY A 226 6.51 -2.73 -9.00
N VAL A 227 6.11 -1.90 -9.97
CA VAL A 227 6.98 -0.86 -10.54
C VAL A 227 7.46 0.12 -9.48
N THR A 228 6.60 0.54 -8.54
CA THR A 228 6.96 1.45 -7.44
C THR A 228 8.05 0.84 -6.56
N ALA A 229 7.90 -0.43 -6.18
CA ALA A 229 8.90 -1.15 -5.38
C ALA A 229 10.20 -1.39 -6.16
N GLY A 230 10.11 -1.75 -7.43
CA GLY A 230 11.28 -1.89 -8.31
C GLY A 230 12.05 -0.57 -8.44
N LEU A 231 11.36 0.55 -8.67
CA LEU A 231 11.98 1.88 -8.77
C LEU A 231 12.63 2.32 -7.47
N TYR A 232 12.07 1.98 -6.31
CA TYR A 232 12.71 2.20 -5.02
C TYR A 232 14.10 1.56 -4.97
N ILE A 233 14.21 0.27 -5.32
CA ILE A 233 15.50 -0.44 -5.39
C ILE A 233 16.40 0.14 -6.49
N GLY A 234 15.82 0.42 -7.66
CA GLY A 234 16.52 1.04 -8.79
C GLY A 234 17.18 2.35 -8.40
N SER A 235 16.52 3.18 -7.58
CA SER A 235 17.05 4.47 -7.14
C SER A 235 18.41 4.39 -6.41
N PHE A 236 18.76 3.23 -5.84
CA PHE A 236 20.04 2.99 -5.17
C PHE A 236 21.07 2.26 -6.04
N LEU A 237 20.62 1.59 -7.11
CA LEU A 237 21.46 0.78 -7.99
C LEU A 237 21.81 1.50 -9.30
N LEU A 238 21.21 2.65 -9.58
CA LEU A 238 21.57 3.50 -10.73
C LEU A 238 23.04 3.91 -10.72
N GLY A 239 23.65 3.92 -11.91
CA GLY A 239 25.08 4.16 -12.11
C GLY A 239 25.97 2.95 -11.87
N LYS A 240 25.41 1.80 -11.46
CA LYS A 240 26.12 0.51 -11.42
C LYS A 240 26.01 -0.22 -12.77
N LYS A 241 26.66 -1.39 -12.87
CA LYS A 241 26.57 -2.26 -14.06
C LYS A 241 25.10 -2.54 -14.42
N SER A 242 24.80 -2.60 -15.72
CA SER A 242 23.45 -2.80 -16.28
C SER A 242 22.68 -3.97 -15.62
N TYR A 243 23.35 -5.07 -15.30
CA TYR A 243 22.76 -6.18 -14.55
C TYR A 243 22.20 -5.74 -13.19
N LEU A 244 22.94 -4.97 -12.40
CA LEU A 244 22.47 -4.52 -11.08
C LEU A 244 21.44 -3.40 -11.19
N SER A 245 21.59 -2.47 -12.15
CA SER A 245 20.71 -1.31 -12.26
C SER A 245 19.37 -1.61 -12.95
N VAL A 246 19.27 -2.70 -13.73
CA VAL A 246 18.07 -3.03 -14.51
C VAL A 246 17.45 -4.36 -14.09
N PHE A 247 18.24 -5.43 -13.99
CA PHE A 247 17.71 -6.78 -13.71
C PHE A 247 17.20 -6.89 -12.26
N VAL A 248 17.94 -6.39 -11.27
CA VAL A 248 17.52 -6.46 -9.86
C VAL A 248 16.20 -5.71 -9.62
N PRO A 249 16.02 -4.44 -10.04
CA PRO A 249 14.74 -3.75 -9.94
C PRO A 249 13.58 -4.47 -10.62
N SER A 250 13.83 -5.06 -11.79
CA SER A 250 12.85 -5.82 -12.55
C SER A 250 12.37 -7.07 -11.80
N VAL A 251 13.30 -7.84 -11.25
CA VAL A 251 12.98 -9.03 -10.43
C VAL A 251 12.21 -8.62 -9.18
N ILE A 252 12.63 -7.56 -8.48
CA ILE A 252 11.91 -7.08 -7.30
C ILE A 252 10.49 -6.63 -7.65
N ALA A 253 10.30 -5.94 -8.78
CA ALA A 253 8.96 -5.54 -9.22
C ALA A 253 8.06 -6.76 -9.44
N SER A 254 8.54 -7.77 -10.17
CA SER A 254 7.80 -9.02 -10.37
C SER A 254 7.51 -9.75 -9.06
N LEU A 255 8.48 -9.84 -8.15
CA LEU A 255 8.31 -10.52 -6.86
C LEU A 255 7.28 -9.82 -5.97
N ILE A 256 7.27 -8.49 -5.95
CA ILE A 256 6.28 -7.71 -5.18
C ILE A 256 4.89 -7.86 -5.80
N THR A 257 4.77 -7.84 -7.12
CA THR A 257 3.49 -8.12 -7.80
C THR A 257 3.00 -9.54 -7.51
N LEU A 258 3.89 -10.54 -7.51
CA LEU A 258 3.55 -11.90 -7.12
C LEU A 258 3.11 -11.98 -5.64
N ALA A 259 3.82 -11.31 -4.74
CA ALA A 259 3.46 -11.24 -3.33
C ALA A 259 2.07 -10.61 -3.12
N MET A 260 1.69 -9.66 -3.99
CA MET A 260 0.35 -9.08 -3.98
C MET A 260 -0.73 -10.08 -4.38
N TYR A 261 -0.49 -10.90 -5.41
CA TYR A 261 -1.38 -12.01 -5.76
C TYR A 261 -1.48 -13.04 -4.63
N ILE A 262 -0.37 -13.37 -3.97
CA ILE A 262 -0.39 -14.26 -2.80
C ILE A 262 -1.21 -13.62 -1.66
N GLY A 263 -1.06 -12.32 -1.44
CA GLY A 263 -1.87 -11.56 -0.47
C GLY A 263 -3.36 -11.57 -0.82
N GLU A 264 -3.71 -11.39 -2.09
CA GLU A 264 -5.10 -11.54 -2.57
C GLU A 264 -5.62 -12.96 -2.38
N MET A 265 -4.79 -13.98 -2.61
CA MET A 265 -5.17 -15.36 -2.39
C MET A 265 -5.51 -15.64 -0.92
N PHE A 266 -4.72 -15.09 0.01
CA PHE A 266 -5.06 -15.15 1.44
C PHE A 266 -6.29 -14.32 1.80
N LEU A 267 -6.49 -13.19 1.12
CA LEU A 267 -7.68 -12.33 1.29
C LEU A 267 -8.97 -13.06 0.90
N LEU A 268 -8.93 -13.93 -0.13
CA LEU A 268 -10.08 -14.62 -0.69
C LEU A 268 -10.08 -16.13 -0.38
N SER A 269 -9.50 -16.53 0.76
CA SER A 269 -9.54 -17.92 1.26
C SER A 269 -9.06 -18.98 0.25
N GLY A 270 -8.00 -18.68 -0.50
CA GLY A 270 -7.42 -19.57 -1.50
C GLY A 270 -7.87 -19.32 -2.94
N HIS A 271 -8.74 -18.32 -3.16
CA HIS A 271 -9.20 -17.92 -4.49
C HIS A 271 -8.52 -16.64 -4.99
N LEU A 272 -8.65 -16.34 -6.28
CA LEU A 272 -8.22 -15.08 -6.89
C LEU A 272 -9.37 -14.50 -7.70
N TYR A 273 -9.40 -13.18 -7.86
CA TYR A 273 -10.38 -12.57 -8.76
C TYR A 273 -10.11 -12.99 -10.19
N ARG A 274 -11.19 -13.27 -10.93
CA ARG A 274 -11.12 -13.70 -12.33
C ARG A 274 -11.48 -12.55 -13.24
N PHE A 275 -10.55 -12.21 -14.13
CA PHE A 275 -10.67 -11.06 -15.03
C PHE A 275 -11.59 -11.32 -16.23
N GLY A 276 -12.10 -12.55 -16.35
CA GLY A 276 -12.95 -13.02 -17.43
C GLY A 276 -13.17 -14.53 -17.30
N SER A 277 -13.62 -15.15 -18.39
CA SER A 277 -13.78 -16.61 -18.49
C SER A 277 -13.00 -17.15 -19.69
N GLY A 278 -12.58 -18.42 -19.61
CA GLY A 278 -11.84 -19.11 -20.64
C GLY A 278 -10.35 -19.24 -20.33
N ILE A 279 -9.63 -19.94 -21.20
CA ILE A 279 -8.26 -20.47 -20.93
C ILE A 279 -7.27 -19.42 -20.42
N VAL A 280 -7.39 -18.16 -20.84
CA VAL A 280 -6.49 -17.06 -20.46
C VAL A 280 -6.79 -16.51 -19.05
N PHE A 281 -8.05 -16.62 -18.62
CA PHE A 281 -8.55 -16.04 -17.37
C PHE A 281 -8.83 -17.08 -16.29
N ASP A 282 -8.97 -18.35 -16.69
CA ASP A 282 -9.16 -19.46 -15.78
C ASP A 282 -7.83 -19.85 -15.13
N GLY A 283 -7.89 -20.24 -13.85
CA GLY A 283 -6.71 -20.72 -13.12
C GLY A 283 -6.16 -22.00 -13.75
N LEU A 284 -4.83 -22.14 -13.75
CA LEU A 284 -4.20 -23.35 -14.28
C LEU A 284 -4.46 -24.55 -13.34
N PRO A 285 -4.50 -25.80 -13.86
CA PRO A 285 -4.88 -26.97 -13.06
C PRO A 285 -4.03 -27.22 -11.80
N VAL A 286 -2.78 -26.72 -11.79
CA VAL A 286 -1.82 -26.92 -10.69
C VAL A 286 -1.60 -25.64 -9.87
N ILE A 287 -1.88 -24.46 -10.43
CA ILE A 287 -1.63 -23.17 -9.78
C ILE A 287 -2.86 -22.27 -9.88
N VAL A 288 -3.20 -21.60 -8.77
CA VAL A 288 -4.39 -20.74 -8.69
C VAL A 288 -4.34 -19.57 -9.69
N LEU A 289 -3.12 -19.12 -10.04
CA LEU A 289 -2.87 -18.06 -11.02
C LEU A 289 -3.36 -18.44 -12.41
N ALA A 290 -4.08 -17.51 -13.04
CA ALA A 290 -4.41 -17.58 -14.46
C ALA A 290 -3.23 -17.12 -15.32
N PRO A 291 -3.17 -17.49 -16.62
CA PRO A 291 -2.15 -16.98 -17.53
C PRO A 291 -2.06 -15.45 -17.56
N ILE A 292 -3.19 -14.74 -17.45
CA ILE A 292 -3.19 -13.28 -17.39
C ILE A 292 -2.47 -12.73 -16.15
N ASP A 293 -2.56 -13.41 -15.01
CA ASP A 293 -1.91 -12.98 -13.77
C ASP A 293 -0.38 -13.07 -13.89
N ILE A 294 0.09 -14.15 -14.54
CA ILE A 294 1.51 -14.33 -14.85
C ILE A 294 1.99 -13.23 -15.80
N LEU A 295 1.19 -12.87 -16.81
CA LEU A 295 1.52 -11.77 -17.71
C LEU A 295 1.62 -10.43 -16.96
N ILE A 296 0.73 -10.15 -16.01
CA ILE A 296 0.76 -8.94 -15.18
C ILE A 296 2.04 -8.89 -14.33
N ILE A 297 2.42 -10.01 -13.72
CA ILE A 297 3.67 -10.15 -12.95
C ILE A 297 4.90 -9.85 -13.83
N VAL A 298 4.98 -10.50 -15.00
CA VAL A 298 6.09 -10.31 -15.93
C VAL A 298 6.12 -8.87 -16.47
N PHE A 299 4.95 -8.32 -16.79
CA PHE A 299 4.82 -6.97 -17.32
C PHE A 299 5.27 -5.91 -16.31
N ALA A 300 4.96 -6.07 -15.02
CA ALA A 300 5.48 -5.20 -13.96
C ALA A 300 7.01 -5.17 -13.96
N GLY A 301 7.64 -6.34 -14.05
CA GLY A 301 9.10 -6.47 -14.16
C GLY A 301 9.66 -5.82 -15.43
N LEU A 302 9.03 -6.00 -16.59
CA LEU A 302 9.46 -5.41 -17.85
C LEU A 302 9.36 -3.89 -17.86
N VAL A 303 8.26 -3.34 -17.33
CA VAL A 303 8.08 -1.88 -17.19
C VAL A 303 9.15 -1.31 -16.27
N SER A 304 9.38 -1.93 -15.12
CA SER A 304 10.44 -1.50 -14.19
C SER A 304 11.82 -1.56 -14.85
N ALA A 305 12.14 -2.65 -15.55
CA ALA A 305 13.39 -2.79 -16.31
C ALA A 305 13.55 -1.66 -17.33
N LYS A 306 12.50 -1.36 -18.10
CA LYS A 306 12.55 -0.33 -19.14
C LYS A 306 12.79 1.06 -18.55
N ILE A 307 12.11 1.40 -17.47
CA ILE A 307 12.30 2.69 -16.79
C ILE A 307 13.72 2.79 -16.24
N CYS A 308 14.20 1.76 -15.54
CA CYS A 308 15.55 1.74 -14.99
C CYS A 308 16.64 1.80 -16.09
N GLN A 309 16.43 1.12 -17.22
CA GLN A 309 17.33 1.20 -18.38
C GLN A 309 17.40 2.62 -18.94
N LEU A 310 16.25 3.28 -19.11
CA LEU A 310 16.19 4.66 -19.60
C LEU A 310 16.87 5.64 -18.64
N LEU A 311 16.76 5.40 -17.33
CA LEU A 311 17.43 6.19 -16.30
C LEU A 311 18.94 5.93 -16.21
N ASN A 312 19.39 4.72 -16.53
CA ASN A 312 20.81 4.34 -16.44
C ASN A 312 21.62 4.67 -17.71
N ASN A 313 20.95 4.86 -18.85
CA ASN A 313 21.58 5.24 -20.12
C ASN A 313 21.77 6.77 -20.28
N GLN A 314 21.51 7.54 -19.23
CA GLN A 314 21.66 9.01 -19.18
C GLN A 314 22.79 9.41 -18.24
#